data_AF-A0A7L1URY9-F1
#
_entry.id   AF-A0A7L1URY9-F1
#
_cell.length_a   1.000
_cell.length_b   1.000
_cell.length_c   1.000
_cell.angle_alpha   90.00
_cell.angle_beta   90.00
_cell.angle_gamma   90.00
#
_symmetry.space_group_name_H-M   'P 1'
#
loop_
_entity.id
_entity.type
_entity.pdbx_description
1 polymer ?
#
loop_
_entity_poly.entity_id
_entity_poly.type
_entity_poly.pdbx_seq_one_letter_code
_entity_poly.pdbx_strand_id
1 'polypeptide(L)'
;MDIKVAKRELKKARTVLQMDELKCRKRVLRRLGFATSSDVIEMKGRVACEISSADELLLTEMMFNGLFNDLSAEQATALLSCFVFQENVS
;
A
#
# COMPACT_ATOMS: atom_id res chain seq x y z
N MET A 1 27.94 -27.43 13.59
CA MET A 1 27.52 -26.07 13.21
C MET A 1 26.01 -26.00 12.95
N ASP A 2 25.40 -27.16 12.64
CA ASP A 2 24.05 -27.29 12.08
C ASP A 2 22.91 -27.18 13.11
N ILE A 3 23.14 -27.61 14.35
CA ILE A 3 22.12 -27.53 15.42
C ILE A 3 21.74 -26.08 15.74
N LYS A 4 22.71 -25.15 15.70
CA LYS A 4 22.46 -23.72 15.93
C LYS A 4 21.65 -23.10 14.79
N VAL A 5 21.93 -23.50 13.55
CA VAL A 5 21.21 -23.05 12.36
C VAL A 5 19.78 -23.58 12.39
N ALA A 6 19.60 -24.89 12.60
CA ALA A 6 18.29 -25.52 12.71
C ALA A 6 17.42 -24.92 13.83
N LYS A 7 18.00 -24.62 14.99
CA LYS A 7 17.29 -23.91 16.08
C LYS A 7 16.85 -22.50 15.69
N ARG A 8 17.65 -21.80 14.87
CA ARG A 8 17.34 -20.44 14.41
C ARG A 8 16.20 -20.44 13.40
N GLU A 9 16.22 -21.39 12.47
CA GLU A 9 15.14 -21.58 11.49
C GLU A 9 13.84 -22.01 12.16
N LEU A 10 13.89 -22.92 13.15
CA LEU A 10 12.71 -23.28 13.96
C LEU A 10 12.12 -22.07 14.71
N LYS A 11 12.97 -21.17 15.22
CA LYS A 11 12.52 -19.96 15.90
C LYS A 11 11.88 -18.95 14.93
N LYS A 12 12.44 -18.79 13.72
CA LYS A 12 11.84 -17.97 12.65
C LYS A 12 10.48 -18.53 12.22
N ALA A 13 10.40 -19.83 11.95
CA ALA A 13 9.16 -20.50 11.54
C ALA A 13 8.05 -20.41 12.59
N ARG A 14 8.41 -20.33 13.88
CA ARG A 14 7.47 -20.13 15.00
C ARG A 14 7.07 -18.67 15.23
N THR A 15 7.81 -17.72 14.66
CA THR A 15 7.46 -16.30 14.72
C THR A 15 6.41 -16.02 13.65
N VAL A 16 5.43 -15.17 13.94
CA VAL A 16 4.53 -14.67 12.89
C VAL A 16 5.36 -13.78 11.97
N LEU A 17 5.88 -14.37 10.89
CA LEU A 17 6.92 -13.81 10.03
C LEU A 17 6.57 -12.41 9.50
N GLN A 18 5.28 -12.11 9.34
CA GLN A 18 4.78 -10.87 8.75
C GLN A 18 4.44 -9.77 9.78
N MET A 19 4.56 -10.02 11.09
CA MET A 19 4.13 -9.03 12.10
C MET A 19 4.94 -7.75 12.08
N ASP A 20 6.25 -7.84 11.85
CA ASP A 20 7.10 -6.64 11.81
C ASP A 20 6.85 -5.82 10.55
N GLU A 21 6.63 -6.49 9.41
CA GLU A 21 6.20 -5.83 8.18
C GLU A 21 4.83 -5.16 8.35
N LEU A 22 3.87 -5.84 8.97
CA LEU A 22 2.54 -5.28 9.25
C LEU A 22 2.63 -4.03 10.13
N LYS A 23 3.48 -4.02 11.17
CA LYS A 23 3.72 -2.83 12.00
C LYS A 23 4.28 -1.67 11.17
N CYS A 24 5.24 -1.95 10.29
CA CYS A 24 5.81 -0.94 9.39
C CYS A 24 4.76 -0.35 8.45
N ARG A 25 3.93 -1.21 7.82
CA ARG A 25 2.84 -0.76 6.93
C ARG A 25 1.79 0.06 7.69
N LYS A 26 1.35 -0.40 8.87
CA LYS A 26 0.43 0.37 9.74
C LYS A 26 0.98 1.75 10.08
N ARG A 27 2.29 1.88 10.35
CA ARG A 27 2.91 3.19 10.61
C ARG A 27 2.75 4.15 9.44
N VAL A 28 2.89 3.68 8.20
CA VAL A 28 2.69 4.49 7.00
C VAL A 28 1.22 4.91 6.86
N LEU A 29 0.29 3.95 6.95
CA LEU A 29 -1.16 4.20 6.86
C LEU A 29 -1.62 5.26 7.86
N ARG A 30 -1.12 5.19 9.11
CA ARG A 30 -1.43 6.17 10.16
C ARG A 30 -0.84 7.55 9.89
N ARG A 31 0.39 7.62 9.34
CA ARG A 31 1.05 8.89 9.00
C ARG A 31 0.39 9.60 7.82
N LEU A 32 -0.15 8.85 6.87
CA LEU A 32 -0.84 9.38 5.69
C LEU A 32 -2.35 9.63 5.93
N GLY A 33 -2.88 9.23 7.09
CA GLY A 33 -4.29 9.46 7.44
C GLY A 33 -5.27 8.46 6.83
N PHE A 34 -4.82 7.27 6.42
CA PHE A 34 -5.69 6.18 5.98
C PHE A 34 -6.35 5.46 7.17
N ALA A 35 -5.72 5.52 8.35
CA ALA A 35 -6.27 5.01 9.60
C ALA A 35 -5.79 5.86 10.79
N THR A 36 -6.53 5.84 11.89
CA THR A 36 -6.13 6.49 13.15
C THR A 36 -5.02 5.72 13.87
N SER A 37 -4.41 6.35 14.89
CA SER A 37 -3.45 5.70 15.79
C SER A 37 -4.01 4.45 16.49
N SER A 38 -5.32 4.37 16.66
CA SER A 38 -6.06 3.23 17.21
C SER A 38 -6.52 2.21 16.17
N ASP A 39 -5.95 2.24 14.95
CA ASP A 39 -6.29 1.34 13.83
C ASP A 39 -7.75 1.42 13.35
N VAL A 40 -8.41 2.56 13.55
CA VAL A 40 -9.73 2.83 13.00
C VAL A 40 -9.58 3.38 11.58
N ILE A 41 -10.29 2.80 10.61
CA ILE A 41 -10.23 3.23 9.21
C ILE A 41 -10.83 4.63 9.03
N GLU A 42 -10.13 5.47 8.28
CA GLU A 42 -10.54 6.84 7.94
C GLU A 42 -11.13 6.91 6.53
N MET A 43 -11.63 8.08 6.12
CA MET A 43 -12.22 8.26 4.79
C MET A 43 -11.23 7.92 3.65
N LYS A 44 -9.97 8.37 3.74
CA LYS A 44 -8.90 7.96 2.80
C LYS A 44 -8.75 6.44 2.76
N GLY A 45 -8.76 5.78 3.93
CA GLY A 45 -8.73 4.32 4.03
C GLY A 45 -9.85 3.65 3.27
N ARG A 46 -11.08 4.14 3.43
CA ARG A 46 -12.26 3.60 2.71
C ARG A 46 -12.15 3.77 1.20
N VAL A 47 -11.65 4.92 0.73
CA VAL A 47 -11.44 5.15 -0.70
C VAL A 47 -10.36 4.23 -1.26
N ALA A 48 -9.25 4.04 -0.56
CA ALA A 48 -8.22 3.09 -0.98
C ALA A 48 -8.73 1.65 -1.06
N CYS A 49 -9.65 1.24 -0.18
CA CYS A 49 -10.24 -0.11 -0.25
C CYS A 49 -11.01 -0.39 -1.55
N GLU A 50 -11.42 0.63 -2.29
CA GLU A 50 -12.10 0.48 -3.58
C GLU A 50 -11.13 0.37 -4.77
N ILE A 51 -9.84 0.64 -4.55
CA ILE A 51 -8.80 0.56 -5.57
C ILE A 51 -8.08 -0.78 -5.46
N SER A 52 -8.25 -1.66 -6.44
CA SER A 52 -7.68 -3.02 -6.44
C SER A 52 -6.75 -3.33 -7.61
N SER A 53 -6.77 -2.49 -8.65
CA SER A 53 -6.06 -2.73 -9.93
C SER A 53 -4.82 -1.84 -10.12
N ALA A 54 -4.43 -1.09 -9.10
CA ALA A 54 -3.39 -0.07 -9.13
C ALA A 54 -2.84 0.19 -7.71
N ASP A 55 -1.79 1.00 -7.57
CA ASP A 55 -1.29 1.46 -6.26
C ASP A 55 -2.36 2.30 -5.54
N GLU A 56 -3.01 1.70 -4.56
CA GLU A 56 -4.16 2.25 -3.85
C GLU A 56 -3.80 3.46 -2.97
N LEU A 57 -2.57 3.51 -2.45
CA LEU A 57 -2.13 4.61 -1.59
C LEU A 57 -1.85 5.84 -2.42
N LEU A 58 -1.09 5.69 -3.51
CA LEU A 58 -0.71 6.81 -4.36
C LEU A 58 -1.93 7.43 -5.05
N LEU A 59 -2.81 6.61 -5.64
CA LEU A 59 -4.01 7.11 -6.30
C LEU A 59 -4.95 7.82 -5.33
N THR A 60 -5.14 7.28 -4.12
CA THR A 60 -5.96 7.95 -3.11
C THR A 60 -5.35 9.28 -2.68
N GLU A 61 -4.03 9.37 -2.49
CA GLU A 61 -3.38 10.66 -2.20
C GLU A 61 -3.54 11.66 -3.34
N MET A 62 -3.41 11.22 -4.60
CA MET A 62 -3.63 12.08 -5.77
C MET A 62 -5.06 12.62 -5.83
N MET A 63 -6.06 11.77 -5.55
CA MET A 63 -7.46 12.18 -5.45
C MET A 63 -7.69 13.20 -4.34
N PHE A 64 -7.21 12.94 -3.12
CA PHE A 64 -7.41 13.84 -1.98
C PHE A 64 -6.59 15.14 -2.07
N ASN A 65 -5.49 15.16 -2.83
CA ASN A 65 -4.75 16.37 -3.16
C ASN A 65 -5.40 17.18 -4.30
N GLY A 66 -6.51 16.69 -4.86
CA GLY A 66 -7.27 17.38 -5.90
C GLY A 66 -6.62 17.32 -7.29
N LEU A 67 -5.63 16.47 -7.51
CA LEU A 67 -4.87 16.42 -8.78
C LEU A 67 -5.78 16.19 -9.99
N PHE A 68 -6.81 15.37 -9.85
CA PHE A 68 -7.74 15.06 -10.94
C PHE A 68 -8.77 16.15 -11.22
N ASN A 69 -8.91 17.18 -10.36
CA ASN A 69 -9.92 18.23 -10.52
C ASN A 69 -9.63 19.12 -11.74
N ASP A 70 -8.35 19.30 -12.06
CA ASP A 70 -7.89 20.20 -13.13
C ASP A 70 -7.53 19.46 -14.43
N LEU A 71 -7.74 18.13 -14.47
CA LEU A 71 -7.45 17.31 -15.64
C LEU A 71 -8.68 17.13 -16.53
N SER A 72 -8.47 17.14 -17.83
CA SER A 72 -9.48 16.64 -18.77
C SER A 72 -9.65 15.12 -18.62
N ALA A 73 -10.75 14.58 -19.14
CA ALA A 73 -11.00 13.14 -19.11
C ALA A 73 -9.89 12.34 -19.82
N GLU A 74 -9.36 12.87 -20.93
CA GLU A 74 -8.26 12.28 -21.70
C GLU A 74 -6.96 12.30 -20.90
N GLN A 75 -6.65 13.41 -20.22
CA GLN A 75 -5.46 13.53 -19.38
C GLN A 75 -5.52 12.60 -18.16
N ALA A 76 -6.67 12.54 -17.48
CA ALA A 76 -6.88 11.62 -16.37
C ALA A 76 -6.73 10.16 -16.81
N THR A 77 -7.29 9.80 -17.96
CA THR A 77 -7.18 8.44 -18.51
C THR A 77 -5.74 8.10 -18.90
N ALA A 78 -5.02 9.03 -19.53
CA ALA A 78 -3.62 8.85 -19.88
C ALA A 78 -2.75 8.64 -18.62
N LEU A 79 -2.97 9.43 -17.57
CA LEU A 79 -2.28 9.27 -16.29
C LEU A 79 -2.59 7.91 -15.64
N LEU A 80 -3.85 7.50 -15.60
CA LEU A 80 -4.27 6.21 -15.04
C LEU A 80 -3.71 5.01 -15.82
N SER A 81 -3.43 5.16 -17.13
CA SER A 81 -2.82 4.10 -17.93
C SER A 81 -1.46 3.63 -17.37
N CYS A 82 -0.70 4.55 -16.74
CA CYS A 82 0.58 4.24 -16.10
C CYS A 82 0.45 3.36 -14.85
N PHE A 83 -0.75 3.26 -14.26
CA PHE A 83 -0.98 2.47 -13.05
C PHE A 83 -1.42 1.04 -13.33
N VAL A 84 -1.98 0.78 -14.52
CA VAL A 84 -2.55 -0.53 -14.89
C VAL A 84 -1.61 -1.34 -15.78
N PHE A 85 -0.79 -0.69 -16.59
CA PHE A 85 0.13 -1.36 -17.50
C PHE A 85 1.52 -1.47 -16.87
N GLN A 86 1.98 -2.70 -16.61
CA GLN A 86 3.26 -2.99 -15.95
C GLN A 86 4.27 -3.70 -16.85
N GLU A 87 3.92 -4.01 -18.09
CA GLU A 87 4.84 -4.68 -19.00
C GLU A 87 5.89 -3.69 -19.53
N ASN A 88 7.08 -4.21 -19.84
CA ASN A 88 8.11 -3.41 -20.47
C ASN A 88 7.76 -3.21 -21.95
N VAL A 89 7.56 -1.95 -22.36
CA VAL A 89 7.45 -1.62 -23.78
C VAL A 89 8.87 -1.67 -24.37
N SER A 90 9.04 -2.51 -25.39
CA SER A 90 10.30 -2.70 -26.12
C SER A 90 10.40 -1.77 -27.32
#